data_AF-A0A498M5T5-F1
#
_entry.id   AF-A0A498M5T5-F1
#
_cell.length_a   1.000
_cell.length_b   1.000
_cell.length_c   1.000
_cell.angle_alpha   90.00
_cell.angle_beta   90.00
_cell.angle_gamma   90.00
#
_symmetry.space_group_name_H-M   'P 1'
#
loop_
_entity.id
_entity.type
_entity.pdbx_description
1 polymer ?
#
loop_
_entity_poly.entity_id
_entity_poly.type
_entity_poly.pdbx_seq_one_letter_code
_entity_poly.pdbx_strand_id
1 'polypeptide(L)'
;MPSGEASLSEAFNIDTEHPLRFNGTPEDFFGYSVYQTEFGNRKQIIVGAPLQGNLRGEIYSCTADLQSCKQLQRPGSESVRFFGMSAAVSSAASCGPYFSPECDGNPYLIGVCYQFNSSLQAVSNFTVAYQECTKREVNVVFLFDGSASMSAHDFNMSKDFIKDVMEELSDSSIKNGFAEEKLMKERHMKSLTNTHRAINYVL
;
A
#
# COMPACT_ATOMS: atom_id res chain seq x y z
N MET A 1 39.49 -6.37 -48.69
CA MET A 1 39.21 -6.19 -47.26
C MET A 1 38.46 -7.42 -46.79
N PRO A 2 38.94 -8.19 -45.80
CA PRO A 2 38.20 -9.32 -45.29
C PRO A 2 37.06 -8.79 -44.42
N SER A 3 35.85 -9.26 -44.72
CA SER A 3 34.67 -9.15 -43.87
C SER A 3 34.91 -9.97 -42.61
N GLY A 4 35.23 -9.30 -41.50
CA GLY A 4 35.27 -9.94 -40.19
C GLY A 4 33.85 -10.31 -39.77
N GLU A 5 33.55 -11.61 -39.75
CA GLU A 5 32.39 -12.13 -39.03
C GLU A 5 32.58 -11.80 -37.55
N ALA A 6 31.60 -11.10 -36.97
CA ALA A 6 31.55 -10.88 -35.54
C ALA A 6 31.37 -12.25 -34.86
N SER A 7 32.35 -12.66 -34.06
CA SER A 7 32.26 -13.85 -33.21
C SER A 7 31.04 -13.71 -32.28
N LEU A 8 30.08 -14.63 -32.40
CA LEU A 8 29.04 -14.80 -31.40
C LEU A 8 29.75 -15.14 -30.08
N SER A 9 29.64 -14.26 -29.09
CA SER A 9 30.02 -14.60 -27.72
C SER A 9 29.06 -15.68 -27.23
N GLU A 10 29.44 -16.94 -27.33
CA GLU A 10 28.75 -18.03 -26.64
C GLU A 10 28.82 -17.79 -25.12
N ALA A 11 27.76 -18.14 -24.40
CA ALA A 11 27.72 -17.99 -22.96
C ALA A 11 28.76 -18.93 -22.33
N PHE A 12 29.94 -18.41 -22.01
CA PHE A 12 31.11 -19.21 -21.62
C PHE A 12 30.98 -19.94 -20.27
N ASN A 13 29.99 -19.55 -19.46
CA ASN A 13 29.77 -20.10 -18.11
C ASN A 13 28.28 -20.32 -17.77
N ILE A 14 27.40 -20.35 -18.76
CA ILE A 14 25.98 -20.72 -18.59
C ILE A 14 25.73 -21.93 -19.47
N ASP A 15 25.32 -23.04 -18.86
CA ASP A 15 24.94 -24.25 -19.60
C ASP A 15 23.66 -23.97 -20.42
N THR A 16 23.81 -24.00 -21.75
CA THR A 16 22.72 -23.84 -22.71
C THR A 16 22.21 -25.18 -23.24
N GLU A 17 22.92 -26.29 -23.00
CA GLU A 17 22.59 -27.63 -23.48
C GLU A 17 21.57 -28.33 -22.57
N HIS A 18 21.64 -28.09 -21.26
CA HIS A 18 20.75 -28.74 -20.27
C HIS A 18 19.89 -27.74 -19.47
N PRO A 19 19.07 -26.88 -20.11
CA PRO A 19 18.26 -25.90 -19.40
C PRO A 19 17.09 -26.57 -18.68
N LEU A 20 16.86 -26.17 -17.42
CA LEU A 20 15.60 -26.45 -16.74
C LEU A 20 14.52 -25.51 -17.30
N ARG A 21 13.44 -26.10 -17.84
CA ARG A 21 12.33 -25.34 -18.45
C ARG A 21 11.06 -25.51 -17.65
N PHE A 22 10.46 -24.39 -17.28
CA PHE A 22 9.11 -24.33 -16.74
C PHE A 22 8.19 -23.72 -17.81
N ASN A 23 7.18 -24.48 -18.21
CA ASN A 23 6.22 -24.05 -19.22
C ASN A 23 4.95 -23.52 -18.54
N GLY A 24 4.37 -22.47 -19.12
CA GLY A 24 3.06 -21.95 -18.77
C GLY A 24 2.34 -21.46 -20.02
N THR A 25 1.11 -20.98 -19.85
CA THR A 25 0.27 -20.48 -20.94
C THR A 25 0.83 -19.17 -21.50
N PRO A 26 1.17 -19.08 -22.81
CA PRO A 26 1.70 -17.86 -23.42
C PRO A 26 0.73 -16.67 -23.32
N GLU A 27 -0.57 -16.91 -23.49
CA GLU A 27 -1.62 -15.88 -23.46
C GLU A 27 -1.77 -15.25 -22.07
N ASP A 28 -1.38 -15.97 -21.02
CA ASP A 28 -1.40 -15.51 -19.64
C ASP A 28 -0.12 -14.72 -19.27
N PHE A 29 0.85 -14.66 -20.19
CA PHE A 29 2.17 -14.04 -20.02
C PHE A 29 2.94 -14.67 -18.84
N PHE A 30 2.85 -15.99 -18.70
CA PHE A 30 3.65 -16.72 -17.73
C PHE A 30 5.15 -16.47 -17.98
N GLY A 31 5.87 -16.02 -16.95
CA GLY A 31 7.28 -15.64 -17.07
C GLY A 31 7.51 -14.14 -17.16
N TYR A 32 6.45 -13.31 -17.13
CA TYR A 32 6.58 -11.85 -17.25
C TYR A 32 7.46 -11.24 -16.16
N SER A 33 7.30 -11.69 -14.92
CA SER A 33 8.20 -11.37 -13.82
C SER A 33 8.75 -12.65 -13.22
N VAL A 34 10.03 -12.62 -12.84
CA VAL A 34 10.73 -13.76 -12.27
C VAL A 34 11.65 -13.30 -11.16
N TYR A 35 11.63 -14.00 -10.03
CA TYR A 35 12.62 -13.82 -8.99
C TYR A 35 12.95 -15.13 -8.29
N GLN A 36 14.21 -15.26 -7.89
CA GLN A 36 14.70 -16.42 -7.16
C GLN A 36 14.69 -16.13 -5.67
N THR A 37 14.27 -17.09 -4.88
CA THR A 37 14.27 -17.02 -3.42
C THR A 37 14.72 -18.35 -2.82
N GLU A 38 15.25 -18.31 -1.60
CA GLU A 38 15.61 -19.48 -0.83
C GLU A 38 14.97 -19.39 0.55
N PHE A 39 14.02 -20.30 0.80
CA PHE A 39 13.29 -20.37 2.06
C PHE A 39 13.46 -21.75 2.67
N GLY A 40 14.01 -21.83 3.89
CA GLY A 40 14.20 -23.10 4.59
C GLY A 40 15.02 -24.12 3.78
N ASN A 41 16.10 -23.67 3.13
CA ASN A 41 16.97 -24.46 2.23
C ASN A 41 16.27 -25.03 0.99
N ARG A 42 15.12 -24.48 0.59
CA ARG A 42 14.47 -24.78 -0.69
C ARG A 42 14.59 -23.58 -1.62
N LYS A 43 15.28 -23.80 -2.74
CA LYS A 43 15.39 -22.83 -3.83
C LYS A 43 14.12 -22.85 -4.65
N GLN A 44 13.51 -21.69 -4.80
CA GLN A 44 12.27 -21.51 -5.51
C GLN A 44 12.41 -20.37 -6.51
N ILE A 45 11.74 -20.51 -7.64
CA ILE A 45 11.59 -19.46 -8.64
C ILE A 45 10.13 -19.03 -8.59
N ILE A 46 9.89 -17.78 -8.23
CA ILE A 46 8.56 -17.21 -8.27
C ILE A 46 8.36 -16.57 -9.64
N VAL A 47 7.25 -16.92 -10.27
CA VAL A 47 6.93 -16.53 -11.65
C VAL A 47 5.58 -15.83 -11.69
N GLY A 48 5.51 -14.65 -12.31
CA GLY A 48 4.27 -13.94 -12.55
C GLY A 48 3.65 -14.27 -13.90
N ALA A 49 2.32 -14.32 -13.94
CA ALA A 49 1.49 -14.45 -15.15
C ALA A 49 0.36 -13.40 -15.09
N PRO A 50 0.63 -12.13 -15.44
CA PRO A 50 -0.27 -11.02 -15.16
C PRO A 50 -1.59 -11.05 -15.95
N LEU A 51 -1.69 -11.80 -17.05
CA LEU A 51 -2.93 -11.87 -17.82
C LEU A 51 -3.83 -13.05 -17.43
N GLN A 52 -3.30 -13.98 -16.61
CA GLN A 52 -4.04 -15.14 -16.11
C GLN A 52 -5.38 -14.73 -15.49
N GLY A 53 -6.43 -15.47 -15.82
CA GLY A 53 -7.74 -15.30 -15.19
C GLY A 53 -8.42 -13.99 -15.58
N ASN A 54 -8.38 -13.64 -16.87
CA ASN A 54 -9.02 -12.44 -17.43
C ASN A 54 -8.46 -11.13 -16.85
N LEU A 55 -7.14 -10.94 -17.02
CA LEU A 55 -6.40 -9.76 -16.55
C LEU A 55 -6.31 -9.65 -15.02
N ARG A 56 -6.69 -10.70 -14.29
CA ARG A 56 -6.59 -10.76 -12.83
C ARG A 56 -5.13 -10.84 -12.39
N GLY A 57 -4.38 -11.71 -13.07
CA GLY A 57 -2.98 -11.99 -12.81
C GLY A 57 -2.78 -12.92 -11.62
N GLU A 58 -1.84 -13.84 -11.77
CA GLU A 58 -1.52 -14.87 -10.78
C GLU A 58 0.01 -15.02 -10.66
N ILE A 59 0.46 -15.65 -9.57
CA ILE A 59 1.87 -15.98 -9.36
C ILE A 59 2.02 -17.48 -9.07
N TYR A 60 3.17 -18.02 -9.43
CA TYR A 60 3.50 -19.44 -9.32
C TYR A 60 4.82 -19.61 -8.58
N SER A 61 4.94 -20.68 -7.81
CA SER A 61 6.21 -21.15 -7.26
C SER A 61 6.67 -22.37 -8.04
N CYS A 62 7.81 -22.22 -8.70
CA CYS A 62 8.46 -23.25 -9.48
C CYS A 62 9.67 -23.79 -8.72
N THR A 63 9.82 -25.10 -8.73
CA THR A 63 10.85 -25.80 -7.95
C THR A 63 11.65 -26.72 -8.85
N ALA A 64 12.97 -26.71 -8.70
CA ALA A 64 13.87 -27.45 -9.59
C ALA A 64 13.82 -28.97 -9.35
N ASP A 65 13.59 -29.40 -8.12
CA ASP A 65 13.45 -30.81 -7.73
C ASP A 65 12.19 -31.45 -8.32
N LEU A 66 11.06 -30.72 -8.33
CA LEU A 66 9.81 -31.24 -8.88
C LEU A 66 9.62 -30.94 -10.37
N GLN A 67 10.50 -30.12 -10.96
CA GLN A 67 10.40 -29.61 -12.33
C GLN A 67 8.98 -29.11 -12.69
N SER A 68 8.29 -28.54 -11.70
CA SER A 68 6.91 -28.09 -11.83
C SER A 68 6.67 -26.77 -11.11
N CYS A 69 5.61 -26.10 -11.55
CA CYS A 69 5.14 -24.84 -10.99
C CYS A 69 3.78 -25.05 -10.34
N LYS A 70 3.65 -24.58 -9.11
CA LYS A 70 2.39 -24.56 -8.37
C LYS A 70 1.88 -23.13 -8.29
N GLN A 71 0.63 -22.90 -8.70
CA GLN A 71 -0.03 -21.61 -8.49
C GLN A 71 -0.10 -21.30 -6.99
N LEU A 72 0.27 -20.09 -6.60
CA LEU A 72 0.13 -19.61 -5.24
C LEU A 72 -1.22 -18.94 -5.05
N GLN A 73 -1.72 -18.97 -3.81
CA GLN A 73 -2.96 -18.30 -3.49
C GLN A 73 -2.77 -16.78 -3.57
N ARG A 74 -3.51 -16.15 -4.48
CA ARG A 74 -3.53 -14.70 -4.59
C ARG A 74 -4.20 -14.07 -3.35
N PRO A 75 -3.54 -13.12 -2.68
CA PRO A 75 -4.15 -12.36 -1.60
C PRO A 75 -5.00 -11.18 -2.11
N GLY A 76 -5.93 -10.74 -1.27
CA GLY A 76 -6.65 -9.47 -1.43
C GLY A 76 -7.82 -9.47 -2.42
N SER A 77 -8.17 -8.27 -2.88
CA SER A 77 -9.41 -8.02 -3.64
C SER A 77 -9.37 -8.53 -5.07
N GLU A 78 -10.52 -8.99 -5.55
CA GLU A 78 -10.78 -9.31 -6.96
C GLU A 78 -10.62 -8.12 -7.92
N SER A 79 -10.69 -6.90 -7.39
CA SER A 79 -10.53 -5.68 -8.17
C SER A 79 -9.08 -5.39 -8.58
N VAL A 80 -8.10 -6.06 -7.97
CA VAL A 80 -6.69 -5.95 -8.38
C VAL A 80 -6.48 -6.72 -9.67
N ARG A 81 -5.94 -6.04 -10.69
CA ARG A 81 -5.63 -6.58 -12.01
C ARG A 81 -4.13 -6.59 -12.26
N PHE A 82 -3.73 -7.45 -13.19
CA PHE A 82 -2.36 -7.62 -13.62
C PHE A 82 -1.41 -8.01 -12.48
N PHE A 83 -1.90 -8.77 -11.50
CA PHE A 83 -1.08 -9.22 -10.38
C PHE A 83 0.05 -10.15 -10.86
N GLY A 84 1.26 -9.97 -10.33
CA GLY A 84 2.45 -10.66 -10.80
C GLY A 84 3.14 -9.96 -11.98
N MET A 85 2.73 -8.74 -12.36
CA MET A 85 3.43 -7.95 -13.37
C MET A 85 4.79 -7.44 -12.88
N SER A 86 4.93 -7.16 -11.58
CA SER A 86 6.22 -6.80 -10.99
C SER A 86 6.47 -7.56 -9.69
N ALA A 87 7.75 -7.76 -9.37
CA ALA A 87 8.18 -8.46 -8.18
C ALA A 87 9.50 -7.91 -7.64
N ALA A 88 9.74 -8.10 -6.35
CA ALA A 88 10.96 -7.68 -5.67
C ALA A 88 11.49 -8.80 -4.76
N VAL A 89 12.77 -9.15 -4.95
CA VAL A 89 13.44 -10.21 -4.17
C VAL A 89 13.61 -9.78 -2.70
N SER A 90 14.11 -8.56 -2.46
CA SER A 90 14.49 -8.09 -1.12
C SER A 90 13.34 -8.08 -0.11
N SER A 91 12.13 -7.81 -0.60
CA SER A 91 10.90 -7.84 0.19
C SER A 91 10.06 -9.09 -0.05
N ALA A 92 10.50 -10.03 -0.90
CA ALA A 92 9.71 -11.17 -1.37
C ALA A 92 8.27 -10.75 -1.74
N ALA A 93 8.15 -9.71 -2.57
CA ALA A 93 6.88 -9.08 -2.90
C ALA A 93 6.51 -9.29 -4.36
N SER A 94 5.21 -9.35 -4.61
CA SER A 94 4.62 -9.31 -5.96
C SER A 94 3.52 -8.27 -6.00
N CYS A 95 3.38 -7.58 -7.13
CA CYS A 95 2.48 -6.45 -7.25
C CYS A 95 1.59 -6.53 -8.49
N GLY A 96 0.43 -5.87 -8.39
CA GLY A 96 -0.42 -5.52 -9.52
C GLY A 96 -0.53 -4.00 -9.62
N PRO A 97 -0.24 -3.39 -10.79
CA PRO A 97 -0.27 -1.93 -10.95
C PRO A 97 -1.68 -1.36 -11.07
N TYR A 98 -2.70 -2.21 -11.20
CA TYR A 98 -4.07 -1.77 -11.43
C TYR A 98 -4.97 -2.19 -10.26
N PHE A 99 -5.27 -1.21 -9.42
CA PHE A 99 -6.38 -1.24 -8.49
C PHE A 99 -7.05 0.13 -8.58
N SER A 100 -8.35 0.14 -8.86
CA SER A 100 -9.09 1.38 -9.15
C SER A 100 -10.20 1.61 -8.12
N PRO A 101 -9.87 1.93 -6.86
CA PRO A 101 -10.88 2.38 -5.91
C PRO A 101 -11.53 3.69 -6.39
N GLU A 102 -12.82 3.81 -6.11
CA GLU A 102 -13.57 5.03 -6.37
C GLU A 102 -13.50 5.97 -5.17
N CYS A 103 -13.30 7.26 -5.42
CA CYS A 103 -13.32 8.30 -4.42
C CYS A 103 -14.11 9.49 -4.96
N ASP A 104 -15.24 9.78 -4.31
CA ASP A 104 -16.15 10.89 -4.69
C ASP A 104 -16.58 10.83 -6.16
N GLY A 105 -16.91 9.64 -6.67
CA GLY A 105 -17.28 9.43 -8.07
C GLY A 105 -16.10 9.33 -9.05
N ASN A 106 -14.87 9.58 -8.60
CA ASN A 106 -13.68 9.56 -9.45
C ASN A 106 -12.84 8.29 -9.20
N PRO A 107 -12.49 7.52 -10.25
CA PRO A 107 -11.60 6.39 -10.10
C PRO A 107 -10.14 6.84 -9.96
N TYR A 108 -9.41 6.25 -9.02
CA TYR A 108 -7.98 6.49 -8.84
C TYR A 108 -7.21 5.22 -9.16
N LEU A 109 -6.24 5.29 -10.05
CA LEU A 109 -5.39 4.15 -10.36
C LEU A 109 -4.22 4.08 -9.38
N ILE A 110 -4.18 3.03 -8.56
CA ILE A 110 -3.09 2.77 -7.61
C ILE A 110 -2.55 1.36 -7.77
N GLY A 111 -1.26 1.19 -7.45
CA GLY A 111 -0.61 -0.12 -7.41
C GLY A 111 -0.73 -0.76 -6.04
N VAL A 112 -0.94 -2.08 -5.99
CA VAL A 112 -0.98 -2.87 -4.75
C VAL A 112 0.10 -3.93 -4.81
N CYS A 113 0.87 -4.04 -3.74
CA CYS A 113 1.88 -5.06 -3.55
C CYS A 113 1.54 -5.92 -2.34
N TYR A 114 1.92 -7.19 -2.41
CA TYR A 114 1.80 -8.15 -1.30
C TYR A 114 3.16 -8.76 -1.04
N GLN A 115 3.53 -8.80 0.23
CA GLN A 115 4.77 -9.40 0.70
C GLN A 115 4.49 -10.80 1.25
N PHE A 116 5.36 -11.74 0.91
CA PHE A 116 5.23 -13.15 1.24
C PHE A 116 6.29 -13.59 2.25
N ASN A 117 5.90 -14.49 3.16
CA ASN A 117 6.83 -15.15 4.06
C ASN A 117 7.48 -16.38 3.41
N SER A 118 8.33 -17.08 4.17
CA SER A 118 9.01 -18.30 3.74
C SER A 118 8.11 -19.48 3.39
N SER A 119 6.86 -19.46 3.85
CA SER A 119 5.84 -20.45 3.52
C SER A 119 4.99 -20.02 2.32
N LEU A 120 5.39 -18.96 1.61
CA LEU A 120 4.69 -18.36 0.47
C LEU A 120 3.27 -17.89 0.82
N GLN A 121 3.06 -17.50 2.08
CA GLN A 121 1.82 -16.89 2.54
C GLN A 121 1.98 -15.38 2.55
N ALA A 122 0.99 -14.66 2.06
CA ALA A 122 0.97 -13.21 2.13
C ALA A 122 0.85 -12.78 3.60
N VAL A 123 1.78 -11.95 4.06
CA VAL A 123 1.84 -11.46 5.46
C VAL A 123 1.50 -9.99 5.59
N SER A 124 1.68 -9.20 4.54
CA SER A 124 1.33 -7.79 4.52
C SER A 124 1.01 -7.35 3.10
N ASN A 125 0.28 -6.25 2.99
CA ASN A 125 0.07 -5.53 1.76
C ASN A 125 0.48 -4.07 1.94
N PHE A 126 0.78 -3.42 0.82
CA PHE A 126 1.01 -1.99 0.80
C PHE A 126 0.59 -1.44 -0.56
N THR A 127 0.10 -0.22 -0.56
CA THR A 127 -0.29 0.51 -1.75
C THR A 127 0.81 1.53 -2.07
N VAL A 128 1.31 1.51 -3.31
CA VAL A 128 2.33 2.46 -3.74
C VAL A 128 1.62 3.73 -4.21
N ALA A 129 2.12 4.90 -3.79
CA ALA A 129 1.58 6.21 -4.15
C ALA A 129 0.10 6.39 -3.77
N TYR A 130 -0.34 5.78 -2.67
CA TYR A 130 -1.68 6.03 -2.15
C TYR A 130 -1.80 7.47 -1.66
N GLN A 131 -2.61 8.26 -2.37
CA GLN A 131 -3.13 9.51 -1.86
C GLN A 131 -4.45 9.18 -1.14
N GLU A 132 -4.56 9.56 0.13
CA GLU A 132 -5.81 9.40 0.87
C GLU A 132 -6.96 10.07 0.12
N CYS A 133 -8.09 9.37 0.04
CA CYS A 133 -9.29 9.89 -0.61
C CYS A 133 -9.89 11.01 0.24
N THR A 134 -9.58 12.25 -0.10
CA THR A 134 -10.26 13.42 0.47
C THR A 134 -11.57 13.62 -0.26
N LYS A 135 -12.68 13.18 0.36
CA LYS A 135 -14.03 13.43 -0.14
C LYS A 135 -14.34 14.93 -0.10
N ARG A 136 -15.26 15.40 -0.94
CA ARG A 136 -15.74 16.80 -0.91
C ARG A 136 -16.33 17.17 0.45
N GLU A 137 -17.10 16.26 1.05
CA GLU A 137 -17.57 16.40 2.42
C GLU A 137 -16.67 15.59 3.36
N VAL A 138 -15.96 16.27 4.25
CA VAL A 138 -15.23 15.64 5.35
C VAL A 138 -15.82 16.07 6.69
N ASN A 139 -15.81 15.14 7.65
CA ASN A 139 -16.11 15.44 9.05
C ASN A 139 -14.78 15.59 9.78
N VAL A 140 -14.46 16.80 10.21
CA VAL A 140 -13.24 17.09 10.96
C VAL A 140 -13.53 16.94 12.46
N VAL A 141 -12.70 16.17 13.16
CA VAL A 141 -12.76 16.00 14.61
C VAL A 141 -11.45 16.48 15.21
N PHE A 142 -11.53 17.45 16.12
CA PHE A 142 -10.37 17.94 16.85
C PHE A 142 -10.21 17.15 18.16
N LEU A 143 -9.10 16.42 18.28
CA LEU A 143 -8.65 15.80 19.52
C LEU A 143 -7.36 16.50 19.96
N PHE A 144 -7.37 17.12 21.13
CA PHE A 144 -6.22 17.84 21.66
C PHE A 144 -6.07 17.62 23.17
N ASP A 145 -4.85 17.85 23.67
CA ASP A 145 -4.52 17.47 25.04
C ASP A 145 -5.27 18.33 26.08
N GLY A 146 -5.77 17.61 27.08
CA GLY A 146 -6.60 18.02 28.21
C GLY A 146 -5.87 18.06 29.57
N SER A 147 -4.57 17.72 29.58
CA SER A 147 -3.87 17.21 30.77
C SER A 147 -3.34 18.24 31.78
N ALA A 148 -3.05 17.77 33.00
CA ALA A 148 -2.49 18.60 34.07
C ALA A 148 -1.12 19.24 33.72
N SER A 149 -0.32 18.56 32.90
CA SER A 149 1.01 19.00 32.50
C SER A 149 1.00 20.16 31.51
N MET A 150 -0.12 20.43 30.86
CA MET A 150 -0.19 21.48 29.85
C MET A 150 -0.34 22.87 30.49
N SER A 151 0.45 23.82 30.03
CA SER A 151 0.36 25.20 30.50
C SER A 151 -0.90 25.88 29.97
N ALA A 152 -1.31 26.97 30.62
CA ALA A 152 -2.45 27.76 30.16
C ALA A 152 -2.18 28.42 28.79
N HIS A 153 -0.91 28.75 28.49
CA HIS A 153 -0.52 29.33 27.23
C HIS A 153 -0.66 28.31 26.09
N ASP A 154 -0.15 27.10 26.28
CA ASP A 154 -0.22 26.03 25.28
C ASP A 154 -1.68 25.58 25.03
N PHE A 155 -2.51 25.55 26.08
CA PHE A 155 -3.95 25.31 25.95
C PHE A 155 -4.62 26.38 25.06
N ASN A 156 -4.27 27.66 25.25
CA ASN A 156 -4.84 28.73 24.44
C ASN A 156 -4.34 28.66 22.99
N MET A 157 -3.05 28.41 22.76
CA MET A 157 -2.52 28.18 21.40
C MET A 157 -3.24 27.02 20.69
N SER A 158 -3.53 25.93 21.40
CA SER A 158 -4.27 24.80 20.84
C SER A 158 -5.69 25.19 20.43
N LYS A 159 -6.38 26.02 21.21
CA LYS A 159 -7.71 26.55 20.86
C LYS A 159 -7.66 27.48 19.66
N ASP A 160 -6.66 28.35 19.60
CA ASP A 160 -6.53 29.32 18.51
C ASP A 160 -6.20 28.61 17.19
N PHE A 161 -5.33 27.60 17.20
CA PHE A 161 -5.11 26.71 16.05
C PHE A 161 -6.42 26.07 15.53
N ILE A 162 -7.27 25.58 16.44
CA ILE A 162 -8.55 24.98 16.04
C ILE A 162 -9.46 26.02 15.38
N LYS A 163 -9.51 27.24 15.92
CA LYS A 163 -10.29 28.34 15.31
C LYS A 163 -9.76 28.70 13.94
N ASP A 164 -8.45 28.87 13.79
CA ASP A 164 -7.83 29.23 12.51
C ASP A 164 -8.12 28.16 11.44
N VAL A 165 -8.03 26.87 11.79
CA VAL A 165 -8.39 25.77 10.88
C VAL A 165 -9.89 25.81 10.56
N MET A 166 -10.76 26.09 11.52
CA MET A 166 -12.20 26.19 11.26
C MET A 166 -12.55 27.38 10.37
N GLU A 167 -11.91 28.53 10.56
CA GLU A 167 -12.08 29.72 9.72
C GLU A 167 -11.63 29.43 8.28
N GLU A 168 -10.45 28.86 8.09
CA GLU A 168 -9.92 28.50 6.76
C GLU A 168 -10.82 27.49 6.03
N LEU A 169 -11.41 26.54 6.78
CA LEU A 169 -12.28 25.51 6.22
C LEU A 169 -13.73 25.97 6.02
N SER A 170 -14.14 27.11 6.58
CA SER A 170 -15.53 27.58 6.56
C SER A 170 -16.07 27.94 5.16
N ASP A 171 -15.18 28.25 4.22
CA ASP A 171 -15.48 28.53 2.80
C ASP A 171 -15.43 27.28 1.91
N SER A 172 -15.17 26.10 2.49
CA SER A 172 -15.08 24.83 1.76
C SER A 172 -16.34 23.98 1.92
N SER A 173 -16.48 22.89 1.15
CA SER A 173 -17.59 21.91 1.28
C SER A 173 -17.56 21.07 2.57
N ILE A 174 -16.81 21.51 3.57
CA ILE A 174 -16.73 20.92 4.90
C ILE A 174 -17.93 21.39 5.71
N LYS A 175 -18.64 20.44 6.32
CA LYS A 175 -19.78 20.80 7.18
C LYS A 175 -19.23 21.48 8.43
N ASN A 176 -19.55 22.77 8.57
CA ASN A 176 -19.28 23.54 9.79
C ASN A 176 -19.90 22.80 10.99
N GLY A 177 -19.03 22.24 11.82
CA GLY A 177 -19.39 21.44 12.97
C GLY A 177 -19.59 22.29 14.22
N PHE A 178 -20.10 21.65 15.27
CA PHE A 178 -20.31 22.23 16.60
C PHE A 178 -19.00 22.60 17.34
N ALA A 179 -17.84 22.55 16.70
CA ALA A 179 -16.54 22.70 17.35
C ALA A 179 -16.31 24.14 17.84
N GLU A 180 -16.56 25.15 17.01
CA GLU A 180 -16.48 26.56 17.40
C GLU A 180 -17.54 26.87 18.46
N GLU A 181 -18.76 26.37 18.28
CA GLU A 181 -19.83 26.49 19.28
C GLU A 181 -19.40 25.90 20.62
N LYS A 182 -18.81 24.69 20.65
CA LYS A 182 -18.33 24.08 21.88
C LYS A 182 -17.17 24.84 22.49
N LEU A 183 -16.21 25.30 21.68
CA LEU A 183 -15.11 26.15 22.16
C LEU A 183 -15.62 27.44 22.82
N MET A 184 -16.70 28.01 22.29
CA MET A 184 -17.25 29.30 22.74
C MET A 184 -18.40 29.19 23.76
N LYS A 185 -19.05 28.03 23.92
CA LYS A 185 -20.21 27.84 24.81
C LYS A 185 -19.96 26.87 25.96
N GLU A 186 -19.12 25.86 25.79
CA GLU A 186 -18.82 24.92 26.88
C GLU A 186 -18.04 25.64 27.97
N ARG A 187 -18.55 25.66 29.21
CA ARG A 187 -18.01 26.50 30.29
C ARG A 187 -16.52 26.26 30.53
N HIS A 188 -16.09 25.00 30.48
CA HIS A 188 -14.70 24.58 30.67
C HIS A 188 -13.80 24.92 29.47
N MET A 189 -14.35 24.99 28.25
CA MET A 189 -13.60 25.35 27.04
C MET A 189 -13.54 26.86 26.80
N LYS A 190 -14.66 27.55 27.10
CA LYS A 190 -14.92 28.97 26.87
C LYS A 190 -14.13 29.85 27.82
N SER A 191 -14.38 29.70 29.13
CA SER A 191 -13.90 30.69 30.09
C SER A 191 -12.60 30.27 30.72
N LEU A 192 -12.47 29.02 31.18
CA LEU A 192 -11.35 28.68 32.05
C LEU A 192 -11.07 27.17 32.08
N THR A 193 -9.88 26.88 31.58
CA THR A 193 -8.97 25.82 31.98
C THR A 193 -9.10 24.45 31.34
N ASN A 194 -7.92 23.90 31.10
CA ASN A 194 -7.72 22.56 30.64
C ASN A 194 -8.60 21.54 31.39
N THR A 195 -9.06 20.47 30.75
CA THR A 195 -10.02 19.51 31.30
C THR A 195 -9.68 19.06 32.73
N HIS A 196 -8.39 18.89 33.02
CA HIS A 196 -7.90 18.59 34.38
C HIS A 196 -8.27 19.66 35.43
N ARG A 197 -8.14 20.94 35.11
CA ARG A 197 -8.46 22.05 36.02
C ARG A 197 -9.96 22.32 36.09
N ALA A 198 -10.73 21.91 35.07
CA ALA A 198 -12.19 21.98 35.09
C ALA A 198 -12.81 21.07 36.18
N ILE A 199 -12.14 19.98 36.55
CA ILE A 199 -12.56 19.09 37.66
C ILE A 199 -12.66 19.87 38.97
N ASN A 200 -11.83 20.90 39.18
CA ASN A 200 -11.86 21.74 40.39
C ASN A 200 -13.08 22.69 40.47
N TYR A 201 -13.93 22.73 39.44
CA TYR A 201 -15.14 23.56 39.40
C TYR A 201 -16.44 22.74 39.38
N VAL A 202 -16.35 21.41 39.26
CA VAL A 202 -17.50 20.49 39.23
C VAL A 202 -17.66 19.75 40.57
N LEU A 203 -16.60 19.71 41.38
CA LEU A 203 -16.59 19.20 42.75
C LEU A 203 -16.71 20.35 43.76
#